data_AF-A0A2R6E524-F1
#
_entry.id   AF-A0A2R6E524-F1
#
_cell.length_a   1.000
_cell.length_b   1.000
_cell.length_c   1.000
_cell.angle_alpha   90.00
_cell.angle_beta   90.00
_cell.angle_gamma   90.00
#
_symmetry.space_group_name_H-M   'P 1'
#
loop_
_entity.id
_entity.type
_entity.pdbx_description
1 polymer ?
#
loop_
_entity_poly.entity_id
_entity_poly.type
_entity_poly.pdbx_seq_one_letter_code
_entity_poly.pdbx_strand_id
1 'polypeptide(L)'
;MDCRVVVEAAVPVYDVGTADEAVRIAISKTGEMLNPDLNYVEIDMAERTCPDCGAAWDPAFIAADEGLVALELEMTVFNVDREEHASRKRLT
;
A
#
# COMPACT_ATOMS: atom_id res chain seq x y z
N MET A 1 -18.36 -15.57 -0.88
CA MET A 1 -18.16 -14.44 0.06
C MET A 1 -17.02 -13.63 -0.51
N ASP A 2 -17.22 -12.33 -0.68
CA ASP A 2 -16.15 -11.44 -1.13
C ASP A 2 -15.46 -10.92 0.13
N CYS A 3 -14.17 -11.22 0.26
CA CYS A 3 -13.37 -10.74 1.40
C CYS A 3 -12.59 -9.52 0.96
N ARG A 4 -12.83 -8.37 1.61
CA ARG A 4 -12.01 -7.17 1.50
C ARG A 4 -10.86 -7.29 2.50
N VAL A 5 -9.65 -7.31 1.99
CA VAL A 5 -8.44 -7.34 2.81
C VAL A 5 -7.71 -6.03 2.58
N VAL A 6 -7.39 -5.36 3.68
CA VAL A 6 -6.60 -4.13 3.70
C VAL A 6 -5.22 -4.47 4.26
N VAL A 7 -4.17 -4.14 3.52
CA VAL A 7 -2.78 -4.38 3.90
C VAL A 7 -2.02 -3.07 3.86
N GLU A 8 -1.41 -2.69 4.98
CA GLU A 8 -0.46 -1.57 5.00
C GLU A 8 0.94 -2.06 4.67
N ALA A 9 1.63 -1.34 3.77
CA ALA A 9 3.00 -1.64 3.38
C ALA A 9 3.87 -0.37 3.36
N ALA A 10 5.11 -0.50 3.82
CA ALA A 10 6.14 0.52 3.66
C ALA A 10 7.01 0.16 2.45
N VAL A 11 6.97 0.99 1.40
CA VAL A 11 7.64 0.72 0.13
C VAL A 11 8.80 1.69 -0.06
N PRO A 12 10.06 1.18 -0.04
CA PRO A 12 11.23 1.99 -0.34
C PRO A 12 11.35 2.22 -1.85
N VAL A 13 11.60 3.47 -2.20
CA VAL A 13 11.86 3.95 -3.56
C VAL A 13 13.17 4.75 -3.56
N TYR A 14 13.90 4.66 -4.65
CA TYR A 14 15.21 5.28 -4.81
C TYR A 14 15.14 6.26 -5.98
N ASP A 15 16.03 7.25 -5.97
CA ASP A 15 16.15 8.25 -7.04
C ASP A 15 14.87 9.10 -7.16
N VAL A 16 14.44 9.69 -6.03
CA VAL A 16 13.20 10.47 -5.95
C VAL A 16 13.45 11.83 -5.29
N GLY A 17 12.95 12.89 -5.94
CA GLY A 17 13.08 14.26 -5.44
C GLY A 17 11.83 14.78 -4.74
N THR A 18 10.66 14.18 -4.97
CA THR A 18 9.36 14.69 -4.48
C THR A 18 8.46 13.58 -3.98
N ALA A 19 7.60 13.89 -3.00
CA ALA A 19 6.70 12.93 -2.37
C ALA A 19 5.75 12.29 -3.40
N ASP A 20 5.18 13.11 -4.30
CA ASP A 20 4.36 12.65 -5.43
C ASP A 20 5.08 11.65 -6.35
N GLU A 21 6.34 11.92 -6.67
CA GLU A 21 7.15 11.02 -7.50
C GLU A 21 7.40 9.69 -6.78
N ALA A 22 7.78 9.76 -5.51
CA ALA A 22 7.98 8.59 -4.67
C ALA A 22 6.72 7.72 -4.62
N VAL A 23 5.54 8.34 -4.44
CA VAL A 23 4.25 7.64 -4.41
C VAL A 23 3.95 6.94 -5.73
N ARG A 24 4.08 7.62 -6.88
CA ARG A 24 3.79 6.99 -8.19
C ARG A 24 4.68 5.80 -8.46
N ILE A 25 5.96 5.89 -8.12
CA ILE A 25 6.93 4.79 -8.28
C ILE A 25 6.56 3.64 -7.32
N ALA A 26 6.21 3.95 -6.07
CA ALA A 26 5.80 2.96 -5.09
C ALA A 26 4.54 2.19 -5.54
N ILE A 27 3.53 2.88 -6.07
CA ILE A 27 2.31 2.27 -6.62
C ILE A 27 2.65 1.36 -7.79
N SER A 28 3.43 1.83 -8.76
CA SER A 28 3.83 1.04 -9.94
C SER A 28 4.58 -0.24 -9.52
N LYS A 29 5.60 -0.08 -8.68
CA LYS A 29 6.41 -1.19 -8.16
C LYS A 29 5.57 -2.20 -7.40
N THR A 30 4.63 -1.73 -6.59
CA THR A 30 3.77 -2.61 -5.78
C THR A 30 2.71 -3.30 -6.65
N GLY A 31 2.13 -2.60 -7.63
CA GLY A 31 1.21 -3.16 -8.60
C GLY A 31 1.84 -4.28 -9.43
N GLU A 32 3.08 -4.10 -9.89
CA GLU A 32 3.86 -5.15 -10.58
C GLU A 32 4.13 -6.36 -9.69
N MET A 33 4.40 -6.16 -8.39
CA MET A 33 4.65 -7.25 -7.44
C MET A 33 3.40 -8.04 -7.07
N LEU A 34 2.24 -7.38 -7.02
CA LEU A 34 0.98 -8.01 -6.63
C LEU A 34 0.26 -8.73 -7.77
N ASN A 35 0.60 -8.43 -9.04
CA ASN A 35 -0.20 -8.90 -10.18
C ASN A 35 0.61 -9.61 -11.27
N PRO A 36 0.50 -10.94 -11.36
CA PRO A 36 0.39 -11.60 -12.67
C PRO A 36 -0.96 -12.28 -12.95
N ASP A 37 -1.80 -12.57 -11.95
CA ASP A 37 -3.03 -13.37 -12.14
C ASP A 37 -4.21 -13.03 -11.18
N LEU A 38 -4.20 -11.89 -10.46
CA LEU A 38 -5.26 -11.57 -9.49
C LEU A 38 -6.05 -10.32 -9.87
N ASN A 39 -7.36 -10.53 -9.96
CA ASN A 39 -8.37 -9.59 -10.43
C ASN A 39 -8.48 -8.38 -9.49
N TYR A 40 -8.20 -7.19 -10.03
CA TYR A 40 -8.45 -5.86 -9.45
C TYR A 40 -7.89 -5.62 -8.03
N VAL A 41 -6.67 -5.08 -7.97
CA VAL A 41 -6.09 -4.48 -6.75
C VAL A 41 -6.24 -2.97 -6.86
N GLU A 42 -6.93 -2.36 -5.91
CA GLU A 42 -6.97 -0.91 -5.74
C GLU A 42 -5.87 -0.53 -4.74
N ILE A 43 -4.98 0.37 -5.14
CA ILE A 43 -3.86 0.83 -4.31
C ILE A 43 -4.15 2.26 -3.94
N ASP A 44 -4.39 2.50 -2.66
CA ASP A 44 -4.66 3.82 -2.12
C ASP A 44 -3.50 4.32 -1.26
N MET A 45 -3.46 5.63 -1.08
CA MET A 45 -2.49 6.28 -0.21
C MET A 45 -3.02 6.26 1.22
N ALA A 46 -2.15 5.92 2.17
CA ALA A 46 -2.49 6.04 3.58
C ALA A 46 -2.57 7.53 3.96
N GLU A 47 -3.77 8.10 3.94
CA GLU A 47 -4.01 9.45 4.46
C GLU A 47 -3.96 9.40 5.99
N ARG A 48 -2.91 9.97 6.58
CA ARG A 48 -2.81 10.11 8.03
C ARG A 48 -2.99 11.55 8.43
N THR A 49 -3.83 11.76 9.44
CA THR A 49 -4.08 13.07 10.03
C THR A 49 -3.40 13.13 11.38
N CYS A 50 -2.67 14.22 11.64
CA CYS A 50 -2.08 14.46 12.95
C CYS A 50 -3.18 14.56 14.01
N PRO A 51 -3.19 13.71 15.06
CA PRO A 51 -4.22 13.74 16.09
C PRO A 51 -4.20 15.02 16.95
N ASP A 52 -3.09 15.77 16.91
CA ASP A 52 -2.89 16.97 17.73
C ASP A 52 -3.29 18.27 17.00
N CYS A 53 -2.95 18.39 15.71
CA CYS A 53 -3.18 19.63 14.94
C CYS A 53 -4.12 19.47 13.73
N GLY A 54 -4.55 18.26 13.38
CA GLY A 54 -5.44 18.02 12.26
C GLY A 54 -4.81 18.19 10.87
N ALA A 55 -3.51 18.43 10.78
CA ALA A 55 -2.80 18.52 9.50
C ALA A 55 -2.65 17.12 8.87
N ALA A 56 -2.83 17.04 7.55
CA ALA A 56 -2.48 15.84 6.79
C ALA A 56 -0.96 15.63 6.85
N TRP A 57 -0.54 14.39 7.08
CA TRP A 57 0.84 13.97 6.93
C TRP A 57 1.07 13.49 5.51
N ASP A 58 2.16 13.94 4.91
CA ASP A 58 2.60 13.41 3.63
C ASP A 58 2.79 11.89 3.74
N PRO A 59 2.20 11.10 2.82
CA PRO A 59 2.29 9.65 2.82
C PRO A 59 3.70 9.14 2.44
N ALA A 60 4.56 10.03 1.96
CA ALA A 60 5.95 9.74 1.59
C ALA A 60 6.93 10.60 2.39
N PHE A 61 7.95 9.95 2.93
CA PHE A 61 9.10 10.58 3.56
C PHE A 61 10.30 10.51 2.63
N ILE A 62 10.96 11.64 2.37
CA ILE A 62 12.15 11.69 1.50
C ILE A 62 13.37 12.16 2.29
N ALA A 63 14.45 11.42 2.16
CA ALA A 63 15.76 11.78 2.69
C ALA A 63 16.85 11.29 1.75
N ALA A 64 17.84 12.15 1.47
CA ALA A 64 19.02 11.79 0.66
C ALA A 64 18.69 11.11 -0.69
N ASP A 65 17.71 11.67 -1.42
CA ASP A 65 17.22 11.14 -2.71
C ASP A 65 16.56 9.73 -2.62
N GLU A 66 16.29 9.26 -1.40
CA GLU A 66 15.55 8.03 -1.11
C GLU A 66 14.18 8.38 -0.51
N GLY A 67 13.14 7.65 -0.92
CA GLY A 67 11.78 7.82 -0.44
C GLY A 67 11.27 6.58 0.26
N LEU A 68 10.55 6.77 1.37
CA LEU A 68 9.77 5.74 2.03
C LEU A 68 8.29 6.12 1.95
N VAL A 69 7.50 5.30 1.25
CA VAL A 69 6.07 5.56 1.04
C VAL A 69 5.24 4.58 1.85
N ALA A 70 4.27 5.09 2.61
CA ALA A 70 3.24 4.28 3.23
C ALA A 70 2.07 4.11 2.25
N LEU A 71 1.79 2.87 1.87
CA LEU A 71 0.68 2.51 0.99
C LEU A 71 -0.32 1.64 1.73
N GLU A 72 -1.60 1.87 1.45
CA GLU A 72 -2.69 1.01 1.88
C GLU A 72 -3.22 0.27 0.65
N LEU A 73 -3.16 -1.06 0.70
CA LEU A 73 -3.52 -1.90 -0.43
C LEU A 73 -4.85 -2.56 -0.13
N GLU A 74 -5.83 -2.21 -0.95
CA GLU A 74 -7.15 -2.80 -0.91
C GLU A 74 -7.26 -3.89 -1.97
N MET A 75 -7.42 -5.13 -1.51
CA MET A 75 -7.64 -6.26 -2.39
C MET A 75 -9.02 -6.88 -2.13
N THR A 76 -9.79 -7.04 -3.20
CA THR A 76 -11.05 -7.77 -3.16
C THR A 76 -10.84 -9.18 -3.70
N VAL A 77 -10.91 -10.17 -2.81
CA VAL A 77 -10.73 -11.59 -3.19
C VAL A 77 -12.09 -12.18 -3.56
N PHE A 78 -12.32 -12.38 -4.86
CA PHE A 78 -13.49 -13.08 -5.41
C PHE A 78 -13.23 -14.60 -5.48
N ASN A 79 -14.27 -15.42 -5.32
CA ASN A 79 -14.20 -16.91 -5.37
C ASN A 79 -13.31 -17.58 -4.29
N VAL A 80 -13.43 -17.18 -3.01
CA VAL A 80 -12.96 -18.01 -1.89
C VAL A 80 -13.88 -19.24 -1.74
N ASP A 81 -13.65 -20.26 -2.55
CA ASP A 81 -14.13 -21.62 -2.31
C ASP A 81 -12.97 -22.42 -1.67
N ARG A 82 -12.83 -22.23 -0.35
CA ARG A 82 -12.09 -23.03 0.67
C ARG A 82 -11.43 -22.14 1.72
N GLU A 83 -11.71 -22.47 2.97
CA GLU A 83 -11.39 -21.78 4.24
C GLU A 83 -9.88 -21.57 4.55
N GLU A 84 -8.97 -21.70 3.58
CA GLU A 84 -7.52 -21.75 3.84
C GLU A 84 -6.77 -20.42 3.62
N HIS A 85 -7.34 -19.45 2.89
CA HIS A 85 -6.61 -18.22 2.53
C HIS A 85 -6.67 -17.08 3.56
N ALA A 86 -7.70 -16.99 4.40
CA ALA A 86 -7.93 -15.81 5.23
C ALA A 86 -7.10 -15.75 6.54
N SER A 87 -6.40 -16.84 6.92
CA SER A 87 -5.76 -16.93 8.25
C SER A 87 -4.24 -16.80 8.27
N ARG A 88 -3.56 -16.63 7.13
CA ARG A 88 -2.09 -16.65 7.10
C ARG A 88 -1.46 -15.27 6.91
N LYS A 89 -1.61 -14.41 7.93
CA LYS A 89 -0.52 -13.66 8.59
C LYS A 89 -1.10 -12.58 9.50
N ARG A 90 -1.52 -13.00 10.70
CA ARG A 90 -1.56 -12.14 11.87
C ARG A 90 -0.11 -11.86 12.28
N LEU A 91 0.48 -10.78 11.77
CA LEU A 91 1.73 -10.24 12.32
C LEU A 91 1.37 -9.65 13.68
N THR A 92 1.88 -10.30 14.73
CA THR A 92 1.88 -9.82 16.13
C THR A 92 3.22 -9.15 16.38
#